data_AF-A0AAR2M4G5-F1
#
_entry.id   AF-A0AAR2M4G5-F1
#
_cell.length_a   1.000
_cell.length_b   1.000
_cell.length_c   1.000
_cell.angle_alpha   90.00
_cell.angle_beta   90.00
_cell.angle_gamma   90.00
#
_symmetry.space_group_name_H-M   'P 1'
#
loop_
_entity.id
_entity.type
_entity.pdbx_description
1 polymer ?
#
loop_
_entity_poly.entity_id
_entity_poly.type
_entity_poly.pdbx_seq_one_letter_code
_entity_poly.pdbx_strand_id
1 'polypeptide(L)'
;MMEEVSIGVVLEAQVMEQMSEEEILATLVSDSLPKHEVPSKKPKLKDTQPDDPLHRYQKENQKLQEASLRLEQENDNLAHRLVTSKIALRNALDQAEDQVDELTKELLKAKQKLIVTEEEKKGKEEEAAQLKEVFRRNMDKAEAEIKRTHSVIADYKKICSQLTTKLERQQSDAEEKLAQIKSKVMECQHCRNIFSLDGSVQLDQESTQCSPQDTEKNLLRQQVQQLEKELAQTKLQMVESRCKIQELEHEKGVLENKLQAAKSTWLKKTLGSLLTHSSTSDQQHSDDEGPCGED
;
A
#
# COMPACT_ATOMS: atom_id res chain seq x y z
N MET A 1 55.51 14.30 -8.53
CA MET A 1 56.36 13.16 -8.13
C MET A 1 55.90 12.44 -6.86
N MET A 2 55.05 13.02 -5.97
CA MET A 2 54.47 12.27 -4.84
C MET A 2 53.15 11.54 -5.16
N GLU A 3 52.44 11.92 -6.22
CA GLU A 3 51.16 11.29 -6.58
C GLU A 3 51.33 9.95 -7.33
N GLU A 4 52.40 9.77 -8.09
CA GLU A 4 52.66 8.52 -8.83
C GLU A 4 53.12 7.36 -7.93
N VAL A 5 53.79 7.67 -6.81
CA VAL A 5 54.19 6.67 -5.80
C VAL A 5 52.96 6.16 -5.03
N SER A 6 51.96 7.02 -4.81
CA SER A 6 50.72 6.67 -4.09
C SER A 6 49.84 5.70 -4.89
N ILE A 7 49.77 5.88 -6.21
CA ILE A 7 49.03 4.98 -7.10
C ILE A 7 49.73 3.62 -7.23
N GLY A 8 51.08 3.61 -7.26
CA GLY A 8 51.86 2.37 -7.30
C GLY A 8 51.60 1.45 -6.10
N VAL A 9 51.61 2.01 -4.88
CA VAL A 9 51.39 1.23 -3.64
C VAL A 9 49.95 0.73 -3.51
N VAL A 10 48.97 1.52 -3.99
CA VAL A 10 47.55 1.12 -3.99
C VAL A 10 47.30 0.00 -5.01
N LEU A 11 47.92 0.07 -6.19
CA LEU A 11 47.84 -1.00 -7.19
C LEU A 11 48.51 -2.28 -6.70
N GLU A 12 49.64 -2.18 -5.99
CA GLU A 12 50.34 -3.33 -5.41
C GLU A 12 49.52 -4.00 -4.29
N ALA A 13 48.84 -3.20 -3.46
CA ALA A 13 47.93 -3.70 -2.43
C ALA A 13 46.69 -4.40 -3.02
N GLN A 14 46.10 -3.83 -4.07
CA GLN A 14 44.93 -4.41 -4.73
C GLN A 14 45.24 -5.68 -5.53
N VAL A 15 46.47 -5.80 -6.03
CA VAL A 15 46.96 -7.05 -6.65
C VAL A 15 47.15 -8.14 -5.58
N MET A 16 47.66 -7.81 -4.40
CA MET A 16 47.80 -8.77 -3.30
C MET A 16 46.46 -9.26 -2.74
N GLU A 17 45.40 -8.44 -2.77
CA GLU A 17 44.06 -8.80 -2.29
C GLU A 17 43.34 -9.83 -3.18
N GLN A 18 43.79 -10.01 -4.43
CA GLN A 18 43.25 -10.97 -5.39
C GLN A 18 44.09 -12.25 -5.55
N MET A 19 45.28 -12.31 -4.95
CA MET A 19 46.14 -13.49 -5.00
C MET A 19 45.71 -14.53 -3.97
N SER A 20 45.83 -15.80 -4.34
CA SER A 20 45.65 -16.91 -3.39
C SER A 20 46.75 -16.90 -2.31
N GLU A 21 46.49 -17.46 -1.13
CA GLU A 21 47.47 -17.53 -0.02
C GLU A 21 48.81 -18.17 -0.46
N GLU A 22 48.73 -19.13 -1.39
CA GLU A 22 49.86 -19.84 -1.98
C GLU A 22 50.73 -18.94 -2.87
N GLU A 23 50.11 -18.01 -3.60
CA GLU A 23 50.80 -17.04 -4.45
C GLU A 23 51.49 -15.95 -3.61
N ILE A 24 50.82 -15.44 -2.56
CA ILE A 24 51.42 -14.47 -1.62
C ILE A 24 52.67 -15.05 -0.95
N LEU A 25 52.61 -16.33 -0.54
CA LEU A 25 53.76 -17.03 0.04
C LEU A 25 54.92 -17.22 -0.95
N ALA A 26 54.63 -17.51 -2.22
CA ALA A 26 55.66 -17.67 -3.25
C ALA A 26 56.44 -16.38 -3.51
N THR A 27 55.77 -15.21 -3.52
CA THR A 27 56.42 -13.91 -3.71
C THR A 27 57.30 -13.55 -2.51
N LEU A 28 56.81 -13.76 -1.29
CA LEU A 28 57.56 -13.51 -0.06
C LEU A 28 58.80 -14.41 0.08
N VAL A 29 58.72 -15.67 -0.36
CA VAL A 29 59.86 -16.60 -0.40
C VAL A 29 60.89 -16.16 -1.44
N SER A 30 60.44 -15.72 -2.62
CA SER A 30 61.33 -15.25 -3.69
C SER A 30 62.16 -14.03 -3.28
N ASP A 31 61.58 -13.12 -2.48
CA ASP A 31 62.25 -11.93 -1.98
C ASP A 31 63.15 -12.18 -0.75
N SER A 32 62.99 -13.32 -0.08
CA SER A 32 63.77 -13.68 1.11
C SER A 32 64.95 -14.62 0.86
N LEU A 33 65.13 -15.14 -0.37
CA LEU A 33 66.32 -15.93 -0.73
C LEU A 33 67.53 -15.02 -1.04
N PRO A 34 68.67 -15.17 -0.32
CA PRO A 34 69.91 -14.52 -0.73
C PRO A 34 70.37 -15.08 -2.08
N LYS A 35 70.60 -14.20 -3.06
CA LYS A 35 71.28 -14.56 -4.32
C LYS A 35 72.72 -14.97 -4.01
N HIS A 36 72.96 -16.25 -3.80
CA HIS A 36 74.30 -16.80 -3.63
C HIS A 36 74.96 -16.93 -5.01
N GLU A 37 75.59 -15.85 -5.49
CA GLU A 37 76.53 -15.97 -6.61
C GLU A 37 77.76 -16.74 -6.13
N VAL A 38 78.03 -17.88 -6.77
CA VAL A 38 79.22 -18.71 -6.53
C VAL A 38 80.38 -18.12 -7.34
N PRO A 39 81.47 -17.61 -6.72
CA PRO A 39 82.61 -17.11 -7.49
C PRO A 39 83.44 -18.28 -8.02
N SER A 40 83.23 -18.63 -9.29
CA SER A 40 84.13 -19.54 -10.02
C SER A 40 85.41 -18.81 -10.46
N LYS A 41 86.36 -18.60 -9.54
CA LYS A 41 87.75 -18.26 -9.90
C LYS A 41 88.76 -18.99 -9.00
N LYS A 42 89.59 -19.82 -9.63
CA LYS A 42 90.70 -20.59 -9.03
C LYS A 42 91.69 -19.66 -8.31
N PRO A 43 92.14 -19.97 -7.08
CA PRO A 43 93.10 -19.12 -6.38
C PRO A 43 94.51 -19.33 -6.95
N LYS A 44 95.15 -18.22 -7.36
CA LYS A 44 96.60 -18.16 -7.59
C LYS A 44 97.28 -18.10 -6.23
N LEU A 45 98.14 -19.09 -5.97
CA LEU A 45 99.06 -19.13 -4.83
C LEU A 45 99.89 -17.84 -4.79
N LYS A 46 99.72 -17.07 -3.71
CA LYS A 46 100.55 -15.94 -3.34
C LYS A 46 101.28 -16.34 -2.06
N ASP A 47 102.59 -16.26 -2.08
CA ASP A 47 103.50 -16.68 -1.01
C ASP A 47 103.01 -16.23 0.38
N THR A 48 102.84 -17.20 1.27
CA THR A 48 102.43 -16.96 2.66
C THR A 48 103.68 -16.78 3.51
N GLN A 49 104.10 -15.54 3.70
CA GLN A 49 104.84 -15.16 4.90
C GLN A 49 103.92 -15.43 6.10
N PRO A 50 104.39 -15.94 7.25
CA PRO A 50 103.53 -16.13 8.40
C PRO A 50 103.00 -14.75 8.82
N ASP A 51 101.74 -14.46 8.50
CA ASP A 51 101.08 -13.26 9.04
C ASP A 51 101.21 -13.33 10.56
N ASP A 52 101.55 -12.19 11.16
CA ASP A 52 101.49 -12.03 12.60
C ASP A 52 100.12 -12.54 13.11
N PRO A 53 100.08 -13.54 14.01
CA PRO A 53 98.83 -14.08 14.55
C PRO A 53 97.87 -12.98 15.02
N LEU A 54 98.40 -11.89 15.57
CA LEU A 54 97.60 -10.75 16.02
C LEU A 54 96.86 -10.06 14.86
N HIS A 55 97.50 -9.89 13.71
CA HIS A 55 96.91 -9.27 12.52
C HIS A 55 95.78 -10.13 11.92
N ARG A 56 95.91 -11.46 11.99
CA ARG A 56 94.83 -12.38 11.56
C ARG A 56 93.60 -12.26 12.46
N TYR A 57 93.80 -12.29 13.78
CA TYR A 57 92.71 -12.14 14.74
C TYR A 57 92.01 -10.77 14.62
N GLN A 58 92.75 -9.70 14.35
CA GLN A 58 92.15 -8.37 14.11
C GLN A 58 91.24 -8.36 12.87
N LYS A 59 91.70 -8.94 11.76
CA LYS A 59 90.90 -9.03 10.53
C LYS A 59 89.67 -9.91 10.69
N GLU A 60 89.78 -11.00 11.44
CA GLU A 60 88.65 -11.88 11.74
C GLU A 60 87.64 -11.19 12.67
N ASN A 61 88.12 -10.48 13.70
CA ASN A 61 87.27 -9.69 14.58
C ASN A 61 86.51 -8.61 13.80
N GLN A 62 87.19 -7.90 12.88
CA GLN A 62 86.54 -6.93 12.00
C GLN A 62 85.42 -7.57 11.16
N LYS A 63 85.67 -8.74 10.55
CA LYS A 63 84.64 -9.46 9.78
C LYS A 63 83.46 -9.89 10.65
N LEU A 64 83.72 -10.34 11.87
CA LEU A 64 82.67 -10.73 12.82
C LEU A 64 81.85 -9.51 13.27
N GLN A 65 82.48 -8.35 13.47
CA GLN A 65 81.79 -7.10 13.76
C GLN A 65 80.91 -6.65 12.59
N GLU A 66 81.43 -6.71 11.35
CA GLU A 66 80.66 -6.40 10.14
C GLU A 66 79.46 -7.34 9.97
N ALA A 67 79.63 -8.64 10.24
CA ALA A 67 78.55 -9.62 10.22
C ALA A 67 77.51 -9.38 11.34
N SER A 68 77.96 -9.04 12.56
CA SER A 68 77.06 -8.70 13.68
C SER A 68 76.20 -7.49 13.33
N LEU A 69 76.82 -6.42 12.83
CA LEU A 69 76.11 -5.20 12.44
C LEU A 69 75.07 -5.48 11.35
N ARG A 70 75.41 -6.33 10.36
CA ARG A 70 74.46 -6.73 9.32
C ARG A 70 73.28 -7.51 9.91
N LEU A 71 73.54 -8.47 10.79
CA LEU A 71 72.50 -9.27 11.42
C LEU A 71 71.61 -8.42 12.34
N GLU A 72 72.18 -7.43 13.03
CA GLU A 72 71.43 -6.44 13.81
C GLU A 72 70.48 -5.64 12.92
N GLN A 73 70.97 -5.13 11.78
CA GLN A 73 70.12 -4.43 10.81
C GLN A 73 69.03 -5.32 10.20
N GLU A 74 69.35 -6.56 9.85
CA GLU A 74 68.36 -7.52 9.34
C GLU A 74 67.31 -7.84 10.41
N ASN A 75 67.71 -7.99 11.68
CA ASN A 75 66.81 -8.17 12.81
C ASN A 75 65.88 -6.97 13.00
N ASP A 76 66.44 -5.75 13.00
CA ASP A 76 65.66 -4.51 13.14
C ASP A 76 64.64 -4.36 12.00
N ASN A 77 65.05 -4.66 10.76
CA ASN A 77 64.15 -4.65 9.61
C ASN A 77 63.03 -5.68 9.74
N LEU A 78 63.34 -6.89 10.19
CA LEU A 78 62.33 -7.94 10.45
C LEU A 78 61.38 -7.54 11.58
N ALA A 79 61.91 -6.96 12.67
CA ALA A 79 61.12 -6.46 13.78
C ALA A 79 60.16 -5.34 13.32
N HIS A 80 60.64 -4.37 12.53
CA HIS A 80 59.81 -3.33 11.95
C HIS A 80 58.72 -3.90 11.04
N ARG A 81 59.06 -4.80 10.11
CA ARG A 81 58.07 -5.46 9.24
C ARG A 81 57.00 -6.20 10.04
N LEU A 82 57.41 -6.94 11.06
CA LEU A 82 56.50 -7.68 11.93
C LEU A 82 55.56 -6.75 12.68
N VAL A 83 56.07 -5.66 13.25
CA VAL A 83 55.24 -4.66 13.96
C VAL A 83 54.27 -3.99 13.00
N THR A 84 54.71 -3.57 11.82
CA THR A 84 53.85 -2.96 10.80
C THR A 84 52.75 -3.91 10.35
N SER A 85 53.10 -5.15 10.01
CA SER A 85 52.12 -6.17 9.61
C SER A 85 51.13 -6.47 10.74
N LYS A 86 51.60 -6.56 11.99
CA LYS A 86 50.75 -6.79 13.16
C LYS A 86 49.76 -5.65 13.39
N ILE A 87 50.17 -4.40 13.19
CA ILE A 87 49.27 -3.24 13.30
C ILE A 87 48.24 -3.28 12.16
N ALA A 88 48.66 -3.55 10.92
CA ALA A 88 47.75 -3.65 9.78
C ALA A 88 46.69 -4.74 9.97
N LEU A 89 47.09 -5.93 10.43
CA LEU A 89 46.16 -7.04 10.69
C LEU A 89 45.17 -6.73 11.81
N ARG A 90 45.59 -6.00 12.85
CA ARG A 90 44.66 -5.56 13.91
C ARG A 90 43.65 -4.56 13.38
N ASN A 91 44.10 -3.56 12.63
CA ASN A 91 43.20 -2.58 12.03
C ASN A 91 42.19 -3.26 11.09
N ALA A 92 42.63 -4.26 10.32
CA ALA A 92 41.74 -5.04 9.46
C ALA A 92 40.74 -5.89 10.26
N LEU A 93 41.18 -6.47 11.39
CA LEU A 93 40.29 -7.19 12.31
C LEU A 93 39.25 -6.25 12.93
N ASP A 94 39.67 -5.11 13.47
CA ASP A 94 38.78 -4.10 14.06
C ASP A 94 37.74 -3.64 13.03
N GLN A 95 38.16 -3.40 11.78
CA GLN A 95 37.26 -3.03 10.69
C GLN A 95 36.26 -4.14 10.33
N ALA A 96 36.69 -5.40 10.34
CA ALA A 96 35.81 -6.53 10.10
C ALA A 96 34.79 -6.71 11.23
N GLU A 97 35.20 -6.48 12.49
CA GLU A 97 34.30 -6.50 13.65
C GLU A 97 33.24 -5.39 13.55
N ASP A 98 33.62 -4.15 13.23
CA ASP A 98 32.69 -3.04 12.99
C ASP A 98 31.68 -3.35 11.86
N GLN A 99 32.14 -4.00 10.79
CA GLN A 99 31.27 -4.42 9.69
C GLN A 99 30.26 -5.47 10.12
N VAL A 100 30.66 -6.45 10.94
CA VAL A 100 29.76 -7.47 11.49
C VAL A 100 28.69 -6.82 12.36
N ASP A 101 29.07 -5.85 13.20
CA ASP A 101 28.13 -5.14 14.06
C ASP A 101 27.11 -4.32 13.27
N GLU A 102 27.55 -3.58 12.24
CA GLU A 102 26.61 -2.82 11.40
C GLU A 102 25.70 -3.75 10.58
N LEU A 103 26.22 -4.81 9.97
CA LEU A 103 25.40 -5.79 9.25
C LEU A 103 24.40 -6.49 10.19
N THR A 104 24.78 -6.77 11.43
CA THR A 104 23.88 -7.35 12.43
C THR A 104 22.74 -6.38 12.77
N LYS A 105 23.06 -5.10 12.95
CA LYS A 105 22.07 -4.05 13.19
C LYS A 105 21.13 -3.86 12.00
N GLU A 106 21.65 -3.86 10.78
CA GLU A 106 20.84 -3.79 9.55
C GLU A 106 19.94 -5.01 9.39
N LEU A 107 20.45 -6.21 9.66
CA LEU A 107 19.67 -7.44 9.64
C LEU A 107 18.49 -7.38 10.63
N LEU A 108 18.72 -6.87 11.85
CA LEU A 108 17.66 -6.70 12.84
C LEU A 108 16.61 -5.68 12.38
N LYS A 109 17.04 -4.53 11.83
CA LYS A 109 16.12 -3.53 11.24
C LYS A 109 15.30 -4.13 10.10
N ALA A 110 15.93 -4.92 9.22
CA ALA A 110 15.26 -5.58 8.10
C ALA A 110 14.24 -6.62 8.58
N LYS A 111 14.59 -7.45 9.57
CA LYS A 111 13.68 -8.40 10.20
C LYS A 111 12.47 -7.71 10.84
N GLN A 112 12.69 -6.62 11.57
CA GLN A 112 11.59 -5.86 12.17
C GLN A 112 10.65 -5.27 11.12
N LYS A 113 11.20 -4.70 10.05
CA LYS A 113 10.40 -4.20 8.92
C LYS A 113 9.60 -5.31 8.24
N LEU A 114 10.21 -6.48 8.05
CA LEU A 114 9.54 -7.64 7.47
C LEU A 114 8.32 -8.05 8.30
N ILE A 115 8.48 -8.18 9.62
CA ILE A 115 7.38 -8.54 10.54
C ILE A 115 6.23 -7.53 10.43
N VAL A 116 6.53 -6.23 10.50
CA VAL A 116 5.51 -5.18 10.40
C VAL A 116 4.77 -5.26 9.05
N THR A 117 5.50 -5.44 7.94
CA THR A 117 4.88 -5.58 6.61
C THR A 117 4.05 -6.86 6.48
N GLU A 118 4.47 -7.96 7.09
CA GLU A 118 3.69 -9.22 7.12
C GLU A 118 2.40 -9.06 7.92
N GLU A 119 2.45 -8.39 9.07
CA GLU A 119 1.26 -8.07 9.88
C GLU A 119 0.29 -7.15 9.14
N GLU A 120 0.79 -6.11 8.48
CA GLU A 120 -0.01 -5.21 7.65
C GLU A 120 -0.67 -5.97 6.49
N LYS A 121 0.09 -6.82 5.79
CA LYS A 121 -0.43 -7.67 4.71
C LYS A 121 -1.54 -8.58 5.23
N LYS A 122 -1.33 -9.25 6.36
CA LYS A 122 -2.33 -10.12 6.98
C LYS A 122 -3.61 -9.34 7.33
N GLY A 123 -3.47 -8.14 7.92
CA GLY A 123 -4.62 -7.27 8.20
C GLY A 123 -5.39 -6.89 6.92
N LYS A 124 -4.68 -6.56 5.84
CA LYS A 124 -5.30 -6.26 4.53
C LYS A 124 -6.01 -7.47 3.92
N GLU A 125 -5.45 -8.67 4.07
CA GLU A 125 -6.09 -9.91 3.61
C GLU A 125 -7.37 -10.21 4.39
N GLU A 126 -7.37 -10.00 5.71
CA GLU A 126 -8.55 -10.13 6.56
C GLU A 126 -9.65 -9.11 6.20
N GLU A 127 -9.28 -7.83 6.02
CA GLU A 127 -10.20 -6.79 5.54
C GLU A 127 -10.81 -7.16 4.18
N ALA A 128 -9.99 -7.64 3.24
CA ALA A 128 -10.45 -8.07 1.93
C ALA A 128 -11.39 -9.28 2.00
N ALA A 129 -11.12 -10.25 2.89
CA ALA A 129 -11.99 -11.39 3.12
C ALA A 129 -13.35 -10.97 3.70
N GLN A 130 -13.35 -10.08 4.70
CA GLN A 130 -14.58 -9.51 5.27
C GLN A 130 -15.39 -8.76 4.21
N LEU A 131 -14.74 -7.94 3.38
CA LEU A 131 -15.40 -7.19 2.33
C LEU A 131 -16.03 -8.11 1.27
N LYS A 132 -15.31 -9.15 0.82
CA LYS A 132 -15.85 -10.18 -0.09
C LYS A 132 -17.09 -10.85 0.50
N GLU A 133 -17.07 -11.15 1.79
CA GLU A 133 -18.19 -11.78 2.46
C GLU A 133 -19.41 -10.85 2.57
N VAL A 134 -19.20 -9.56 2.85
CA VAL A 134 -20.27 -8.55 2.84
C VAL A 134 -20.87 -8.42 1.45
N PHE A 135 -20.04 -8.34 0.40
CA PHE A 135 -20.52 -8.32 -0.98
C PHE A 135 -21.34 -9.55 -1.32
N ARG A 136 -20.86 -10.76 -0.97
CA ARG A 136 -21.58 -12.01 -1.18
C ARG A 136 -22.97 -11.97 -0.53
N ARG A 137 -23.06 -11.62 0.75
CA ARG A 137 -24.34 -11.51 1.46
C ARG A 137 -25.29 -10.49 0.85
N ASN A 138 -24.77 -9.37 0.36
CA ASN A 138 -25.58 -8.34 -0.28
C ASN A 138 -26.10 -8.80 -1.64
N MET A 139 -25.30 -9.56 -2.40
CA MET A 139 -25.77 -10.20 -3.64
C MET A 139 -26.87 -11.21 -3.35
N ASP A 140 -26.69 -12.10 -2.37
CA ASP A 140 -27.71 -13.08 -1.99
C ASP A 140 -29.03 -12.41 -1.58
N LYS A 141 -28.95 -11.31 -0.80
CA LYS A 141 -30.13 -10.51 -0.41
C LYS A 141 -30.81 -9.86 -1.62
N ALA A 142 -30.05 -9.27 -2.52
CA ALA A 142 -30.59 -8.65 -3.73
C ALA A 142 -31.27 -9.69 -4.64
N GLU A 143 -30.65 -10.85 -4.82
CA GLU A 143 -31.25 -11.97 -5.56
C GLU A 143 -32.54 -12.47 -4.92
N ALA A 144 -32.57 -12.61 -3.59
CA ALA A 144 -33.78 -13.00 -2.86
C ALA A 144 -34.90 -11.98 -3.03
N GLU A 145 -34.58 -10.68 -3.03
CA GLU A 145 -35.56 -9.61 -3.24
C GLU A 145 -36.06 -9.57 -4.69
N ILE A 146 -35.18 -9.80 -5.68
CA ILE A 146 -35.57 -9.95 -7.08
C ILE A 146 -36.53 -11.14 -7.24
N LYS A 147 -36.25 -12.28 -6.59
CA LYS A 147 -37.17 -13.44 -6.61
C LYS A 147 -38.52 -13.13 -5.97
N ARG A 148 -38.52 -12.43 -4.83
CA ARG A 148 -39.76 -12.00 -4.14
C ARG A 148 -40.58 -11.07 -5.03
N THR A 149 -39.98 -10.00 -5.54
CA THR A 149 -40.64 -9.03 -6.41
C THR A 149 -41.16 -9.68 -7.69
N HIS A 150 -40.39 -10.59 -8.31
CA HIS A 150 -40.87 -11.38 -9.45
C HIS A 150 -42.10 -12.21 -9.08
N SER A 151 -42.11 -12.88 -7.92
CA SER A 151 -43.26 -13.66 -7.46
C SER A 151 -44.50 -12.77 -7.32
N VAL A 152 -44.35 -11.61 -6.67
CA VAL A 152 -45.44 -10.63 -6.49
C VAL A 152 -45.96 -10.14 -7.84
N ILE A 153 -45.08 -9.85 -8.79
CA ILE A 153 -45.47 -9.43 -10.16
C ILE A 153 -46.24 -10.55 -10.86
N ALA A 154 -45.82 -11.81 -10.72
CA ALA A 154 -46.51 -12.95 -11.32
C ALA A 154 -47.92 -13.12 -10.75
N ASP A 155 -48.07 -13.01 -9.42
CA ASP A 155 -49.37 -13.08 -8.74
C ASP A 155 -50.27 -11.92 -9.14
N TYR A 156 -49.73 -10.70 -9.23
CA TYR A 156 -50.47 -9.53 -9.70
C TYR A 156 -51.00 -9.74 -11.12
N LYS A 157 -50.15 -10.18 -12.06
CA LYS A 157 -50.55 -10.49 -13.43
C LYS A 157 -51.64 -11.57 -13.48
N LYS A 158 -51.53 -12.60 -12.63
CA LYS A 158 -52.53 -13.66 -12.50
C LYS A 158 -53.88 -13.08 -12.04
N ILE A 159 -53.90 -12.25 -11.01
CA ILE A 159 -55.13 -11.58 -10.53
C ILE A 159 -55.73 -10.72 -11.64
N CYS A 160 -54.93 -9.91 -12.35
CA CYS A 160 -55.41 -9.12 -13.48
C CYS A 160 -56.07 -10.00 -14.54
N SER A 161 -55.42 -11.09 -14.97
CA SER A 161 -56.00 -12.00 -15.96
C SER A 161 -57.33 -12.61 -15.48
N GLN A 162 -57.42 -13.00 -14.21
CA GLN A 162 -58.64 -13.55 -13.62
C GLN A 162 -59.77 -12.52 -13.59
N LEU A 163 -59.47 -11.27 -13.22
CA LEU A 163 -60.44 -10.18 -13.21
C LEU A 163 -60.92 -9.86 -14.62
N THR A 164 -60.03 -9.83 -15.61
CA THR A 164 -60.39 -9.64 -17.02
C THR A 164 -61.34 -10.73 -17.50
N THR A 165 -61.00 -12.02 -17.29
CA THR A 165 -61.89 -13.13 -17.68
C THR A 165 -63.24 -13.08 -16.96
N LYS A 166 -63.27 -12.70 -15.69
CA LYS A 166 -64.52 -12.55 -14.94
C LYS A 166 -65.38 -11.42 -15.49
N LEU A 167 -64.76 -10.30 -15.84
CA LEU A 167 -65.44 -9.14 -16.43
C LEU A 167 -66.02 -9.48 -17.81
N GLU A 168 -65.24 -10.12 -18.67
CA GLU A 168 -65.69 -10.58 -19.99
C GLU A 168 -66.88 -11.54 -19.87
N ARG A 169 -66.83 -12.47 -18.92
CA ARG A 169 -67.94 -13.40 -18.66
C ARG A 169 -69.19 -12.68 -18.19
N GLN A 170 -69.05 -11.70 -17.29
CA GLN A 170 -70.18 -10.88 -16.83
C GLN A 170 -70.78 -10.01 -17.95
N GLN A 171 -69.94 -9.44 -18.82
CA GLN A 171 -70.39 -8.70 -19.99
C GLN A 171 -71.16 -9.61 -20.96
N SER A 172 -70.62 -10.79 -21.27
CA SER A 172 -71.28 -11.76 -22.14
C SER A 172 -72.62 -12.25 -21.54
N ASP A 173 -72.66 -12.58 -20.25
CA ASP A 173 -73.90 -12.98 -19.57
C ASP A 173 -74.95 -11.85 -19.56
N ALA A 174 -74.51 -10.60 -19.39
CA ALA A 174 -75.38 -9.43 -19.41
C ALA A 174 -75.92 -9.14 -20.82
N GLU A 175 -75.07 -9.24 -21.85
CA GLU A 175 -75.45 -9.12 -23.25
C GLU A 175 -76.44 -10.21 -23.66
N GLU A 176 -76.23 -11.47 -23.25
CA GLU A 176 -77.16 -12.56 -23.52
C GLU A 176 -78.52 -12.31 -22.86
N LYS A 177 -78.54 -11.93 -21.58
CA LYS A 177 -79.79 -11.57 -20.88
C LYS A 177 -80.48 -10.38 -21.56
N LEU A 178 -79.73 -9.36 -21.97
CA LEU A 178 -80.27 -8.23 -22.72
C LEU A 178 -80.87 -8.69 -24.05
N ALA A 179 -80.19 -9.56 -24.79
CA ALA A 179 -80.69 -10.12 -26.05
C ALA A 179 -81.97 -10.95 -25.83
N GLN A 180 -82.04 -11.74 -24.76
CA GLN A 180 -83.24 -12.50 -24.39
C GLN A 180 -84.41 -11.56 -24.05
N ILE A 181 -84.18 -10.51 -23.24
CA ILE A 181 -85.19 -9.48 -22.94
C ILE A 181 -85.65 -8.80 -24.22
N LYS A 182 -84.72 -8.37 -25.08
CA LYS A 182 -85.03 -7.76 -26.39
C LYS A 182 -85.91 -8.69 -27.22
N SER A 183 -85.58 -9.98 -27.33
CA SER A 183 -86.42 -10.96 -28.03
C SER A 183 -87.83 -11.01 -27.46
N LYS A 184 -87.97 -11.13 -26.13
CA LYS A 184 -89.27 -11.19 -25.45
C LYS A 184 -90.10 -9.92 -25.62
N VAL A 185 -89.47 -8.75 -25.61
CA VAL A 185 -90.13 -7.46 -25.86
C VAL A 185 -90.65 -7.39 -27.30
N MET A 186 -89.87 -7.86 -28.27
CA MET A 186 -90.24 -7.87 -29.68
C MET A 186 -91.31 -8.92 -30.03
N GLU A 187 -91.47 -9.97 -29.22
CA GLU A 187 -92.57 -10.96 -29.31
C GLU A 187 -93.93 -10.35 -28.92
N CYS A 188 -93.96 -9.23 -28.18
CA CYS A 188 -95.20 -8.54 -27.78
C CYS A 188 -95.63 -7.49 -28.83
N GLN A 189 -96.87 -7.61 -29.32
CA GLN A 189 -97.41 -6.72 -30.37
C GLN A 189 -97.54 -5.24 -29.95
N HIS A 190 -97.77 -4.95 -28.66
CA HIS A 190 -97.90 -3.57 -28.17
C HIS A 190 -96.52 -2.93 -27.89
N CYS A 191 -95.59 -3.68 -27.29
CA CYS A 191 -94.28 -3.18 -26.91
C CYS A 191 -93.33 -2.97 -28.11
N ARG A 192 -93.47 -3.78 -29.17
CA ARG A 192 -92.67 -3.67 -30.39
C ARG A 192 -92.77 -2.31 -31.11
N ASN A 193 -93.86 -1.56 -30.89
CA ASN A 193 -94.08 -0.25 -31.50
C ASN A 193 -93.58 0.93 -30.64
N ILE A 194 -93.16 0.66 -29.39
CA ILE A 194 -92.70 1.67 -28.42
C ILE A 194 -91.16 1.66 -28.31
N PHE A 195 -90.55 0.48 -28.44
CA PHE A 195 -89.11 0.29 -28.36
C PHE A 195 -88.50 0.00 -29.73
N SER A 196 -87.37 0.61 -30.03
CA SER A 196 -86.59 0.33 -31.23
C SER A 196 -85.73 -0.94 -31.09
N LEU A 197 -85.17 -1.44 -32.20
CA LEU A 197 -84.33 -2.66 -32.22
C LEU A 197 -83.04 -2.51 -31.38
N ASP A 198 -82.53 -1.29 -31.27
CA ASP A 198 -81.40 -0.90 -30.41
C ASP A 198 -81.78 -0.82 -28.92
N GLY A 199 -83.08 -0.75 -28.59
CA GLY A 199 -83.61 -0.71 -27.22
C GLY A 199 -83.85 0.69 -26.69
N SER A 200 -83.85 1.73 -27.53
CA SER A 200 -84.21 3.08 -27.14
C SER A 200 -85.73 3.27 -27.15
N VAL A 201 -86.23 4.04 -26.16
CA VAL A 201 -87.64 4.46 -26.07
C VAL A 201 -87.78 5.70 -26.92
N GLN A 202 -88.70 5.69 -27.89
CA GLN A 202 -89.02 6.88 -28.67
C GLN A 202 -90.01 7.76 -27.91
N LEU A 203 -89.53 8.52 -26.93
CA LEU A 203 -90.29 9.60 -26.30
C LEU A 203 -89.40 10.85 -26.17
N ASP A 204 -89.84 11.94 -26.80
CA ASP A 204 -89.36 13.30 -26.57
C ASP A 204 -89.78 13.77 -25.17
N GLN A 205 -88.80 14.19 -24.36
CA GLN A 205 -88.76 15.49 -23.68
C GLN A 205 -87.89 15.48 -22.40
N GLU A 206 -87.12 16.56 -22.31
CA GLU A 206 -86.73 17.33 -21.13
C GLU A 206 -87.33 16.88 -19.79
N SER A 207 -86.45 16.59 -18.82
CA SER A 207 -86.75 16.94 -17.44
C SER A 207 -85.48 17.04 -16.59
N THR A 208 -85.20 18.26 -16.17
CA THR A 208 -84.48 18.62 -14.96
C THR A 208 -84.86 17.73 -13.79
N GLN A 209 -83.91 16.97 -13.24
CA GLN A 209 -84.01 16.43 -11.89
C GLN A 209 -82.70 16.58 -11.14
N CYS A 210 -82.71 17.49 -10.17
CA CYS A 210 -81.79 17.49 -9.05
C CYS A 210 -82.00 16.17 -8.28
N SER A 211 -80.98 15.32 -8.28
CA SER A 211 -81.02 14.00 -7.65
C SER A 211 -79.85 13.86 -6.64
N PRO A 212 -79.78 12.78 -5.85
CA PRO A 212 -78.83 12.52 -4.74
C PRO A 212 -77.32 12.58 -5.08
N GLN A 213 -76.98 12.98 -6.29
CA GLN A 213 -75.63 13.10 -6.83
C GLN A 213 -74.78 14.16 -6.10
N ASP A 214 -75.40 15.15 -5.45
CA ASP A 214 -74.69 16.20 -4.72
C ASP A 214 -74.07 15.70 -3.40
N THR A 215 -74.65 14.68 -2.74
CA THR A 215 -74.05 14.12 -1.51
C THR A 215 -72.84 13.25 -1.81
N GLU A 216 -72.90 12.40 -2.84
CA GLU A 216 -71.76 11.58 -3.28
C GLU A 216 -70.62 12.44 -3.85
N LYS A 217 -70.96 13.49 -4.61
CA LYS A 217 -70.00 14.50 -5.08
C LYS A 217 -69.34 15.26 -3.92
N ASN A 218 -70.06 15.55 -2.85
CA ASN A 218 -69.50 16.17 -1.65
C ASN A 218 -68.59 15.20 -0.87
N LEU A 219 -68.94 13.91 -0.78
CA LEU A 219 -68.09 12.86 -0.21
C LEU A 219 -66.78 12.69 -0.98
N LEU A 220 -66.85 12.61 -2.32
CA LEU A 220 -65.67 12.54 -3.18
C LEU A 220 -64.79 13.80 -3.05
N ARG A 221 -65.40 14.99 -2.93
CA ARG A 221 -64.66 16.24 -2.67
C ARG A 221 -63.95 16.22 -1.31
N GLN A 222 -64.60 15.70 -0.27
CA GLN A 222 -63.95 15.51 1.04
C GLN A 222 -62.80 14.51 0.97
N GLN A 223 -62.95 13.41 0.23
CA GLN A 223 -61.90 12.40 0.07
C GLN A 223 -60.70 12.96 -0.71
N VAL A 224 -60.94 13.74 -1.76
CA VAL A 224 -59.88 14.45 -2.49
C VAL A 224 -59.13 15.42 -1.56
N GLN A 225 -59.85 16.23 -0.77
CA GLN A 225 -59.21 17.13 0.19
C GLN A 225 -58.40 16.39 1.26
N GLN A 226 -58.85 15.22 1.69
CA GLN A 226 -58.11 14.39 2.65
C GLN A 226 -56.82 13.84 2.02
N LEU A 227 -56.89 13.32 0.80
CA LEU A 227 -55.72 12.84 0.05
C LEU A 227 -54.74 13.98 -0.25
N GLU A 228 -55.22 15.19 -0.53
CA GLU A 228 -54.37 16.38 -0.71
C GLU A 228 -53.60 16.73 0.58
N LYS A 229 -54.24 16.63 1.75
CA LYS A 229 -53.59 16.84 3.05
C LYS A 229 -52.54 15.77 3.34
N GLU A 230 -52.86 14.49 3.11
CA GLU A 230 -51.92 13.38 3.29
C GLU A 230 -50.71 13.49 2.35
N LEU A 231 -50.95 13.92 1.11
CA LEU A 231 -49.90 14.19 0.15
C LEU A 231 -49.00 15.35 0.61
N ALA A 232 -49.58 16.44 1.12
CA ALA A 232 -48.82 17.57 1.65
C ALA A 232 -47.99 17.15 2.87
N GLN A 233 -48.55 16.35 3.78
CA GLN A 233 -47.85 15.83 4.95
C GLN A 233 -46.68 14.91 4.56
N THR A 234 -46.91 14.00 3.60
CA THR A 234 -45.85 13.10 3.10
C THR A 234 -44.74 13.88 2.40
N LYS A 235 -45.10 14.89 1.59
CA LYS A 235 -44.13 15.79 0.96
C LYS A 235 -43.29 16.54 2.00
N LEU A 236 -43.91 17.00 3.10
CA LEU A 236 -43.20 17.65 4.19
C LEU A 236 -42.20 16.69 4.85
N GLN A 237 -42.63 15.48 5.22
CA GLN A 237 -41.73 14.47 5.80
C GLN A 237 -40.57 14.08 4.86
N MET A 238 -40.82 14.03 3.55
CA MET A 238 -39.77 13.78 2.56
C MET A 238 -38.76 14.93 2.54
N VAL A 239 -39.20 16.19 2.63
CA VAL A 239 -38.29 17.34 2.69
C VAL A 239 -37.50 17.35 3.99
N GLU A 240 -38.15 17.10 5.14
CA GLU A 240 -37.51 17.03 6.45
C GLU A 240 -36.43 15.94 6.51
N SER A 241 -36.73 14.73 6.02
CA SER A 241 -35.76 13.65 5.94
C SER A 241 -34.61 13.97 4.99
N ARG A 242 -34.88 14.60 3.84
CA ARG A 242 -33.82 15.03 2.90
C ARG A 242 -32.91 16.10 3.51
N CYS A 243 -33.47 17.08 4.22
CA CYS A 243 -32.70 18.07 4.96
C CYS A 243 -31.85 17.41 6.06
N LYS A 244 -32.40 16.41 6.77
CA LYS A 244 -31.64 15.69 7.80
C LYS A 244 -30.47 14.90 7.22
N ILE A 245 -30.67 14.27 6.07
CA ILE A 245 -29.59 13.58 5.35
C ILE A 245 -28.50 14.58 4.95
N GLN A 246 -28.88 15.74 4.37
CA GLN A 246 -27.92 16.76 3.99
C GLN A 246 -27.12 17.31 5.18
N GLU A 247 -27.77 17.51 6.33
CA GLU A 247 -27.09 17.94 7.56
C GLU A 247 -26.07 16.90 8.04
N LEU A 248 -26.44 15.61 8.05
CA LEU A 248 -25.55 14.51 8.41
C LEU A 248 -24.39 14.34 7.42
N GLU A 249 -24.63 14.52 6.11
CA GLU A 249 -23.59 14.50 5.09
C GLU A 249 -22.59 15.64 5.29
N HIS A 250 -23.08 16.84 5.64
CA HIS A 250 -22.21 17.97 5.97
C HIS A 250 -21.39 17.70 7.25
N GLU A 251 -22.01 17.21 8.32
CA GLU A 251 -21.30 16.82 9.55
C GLU A 251 -20.21 15.77 9.27
N LYS A 252 -20.54 14.75 8.48
CA LYS A 252 -19.58 13.73 8.04
C LYS A 252 -18.42 14.36 7.27
N GLY A 253 -18.69 15.23 6.30
CA GLY A 253 -17.66 15.92 5.53
C GLY A 253 -16.74 16.79 6.40
N VAL A 254 -17.30 17.46 7.41
CA VAL A 254 -16.52 18.22 8.40
C VAL A 254 -15.63 17.30 9.23
N LEU A 255 -16.13 16.15 9.69
CA LEU A 255 -15.33 15.18 10.44
C LEU A 255 -14.23 14.54 9.58
N GLU A 256 -14.53 14.21 8.32
CA GLU A 256 -13.54 13.70 7.37
C GLU A 256 -12.43 14.73 7.09
N ASN A 257 -12.79 16.00 6.89
CA ASN A 257 -11.82 17.09 6.75
C ASN A 257 -10.96 17.25 8.01
N LYS A 258 -11.55 17.18 9.21
CA LYS A 258 -10.80 17.22 10.48
C LYS A 258 -9.85 16.02 10.61
N LEU A 259 -10.30 14.81 10.25
CA LEU A 259 -9.47 13.61 10.25
C LEU A 259 -8.31 13.75 9.24
N GLN A 260 -8.59 14.25 8.05
CA GLN A 260 -7.58 14.46 7.02
C GLN A 260 -6.58 15.56 7.40
N ALA A 261 -7.04 16.65 8.01
CA ALA A 261 -6.18 17.67 8.57
C ALA A 261 -5.31 17.11 9.70
N ALA A 262 -5.89 16.36 10.64
CA ALA A 262 -5.14 15.70 11.71
C ALA A 262 -4.08 14.72 11.17
N LYS A 263 -4.43 13.92 10.15
CA LYS A 263 -3.47 13.04 9.45
C LYS A 263 -2.36 13.85 8.77
N SER A 264 -2.71 14.90 8.04
CA SER A 264 -1.74 15.76 7.36
C SER A 264 -0.81 16.47 8.34
N THR A 265 -1.34 16.95 9.46
CA THR A 265 -0.58 17.59 10.53
C THR A 265 0.28 16.58 11.28
N TRP A 266 -0.22 15.39 11.57
CA TRP A 266 0.54 14.31 12.19
C TRP A 266 1.67 13.84 11.27
N LEU A 267 1.40 13.64 9.98
CA LEU A 267 2.41 13.30 8.97
C LEU A 267 3.48 14.40 8.87
N LYS A 268 3.08 15.67 8.78
CA LYS A 268 4.04 16.79 8.73
C LYS A 268 4.86 16.93 9.99
N LYS A 269 4.27 16.75 11.18
CA LYS A 269 5.00 16.81 12.46
C LYS A 269 5.95 15.62 12.65
N THR A 270 5.52 14.42 12.28
CA THR A 270 6.33 13.20 12.46
C THR A 270 7.46 13.13 11.45
N LEU A 271 7.18 13.40 10.16
CA LEU A 271 8.22 13.45 9.13
C LEU A 271 9.14 14.65 9.31
N GLY A 272 8.60 15.81 9.70
CA GLY A 272 9.39 16.99 10.03
C GLY A 272 10.36 16.74 11.19
N SER A 273 9.89 16.11 12.29
CA SER A 273 10.74 15.79 13.44
C SER A 273 11.84 14.76 13.11
N LEU A 274 11.57 13.81 12.23
CA LEU A 274 12.57 12.84 11.74
C LEU A 274 13.61 13.49 10.81
N LEU A 275 13.18 14.45 9.98
CA LEU A 275 14.08 15.18 9.09
C LEU A 275 14.97 16.16 9.87
N THR A 276 14.43 16.85 10.89
CA THR A 276 15.23 17.75 11.74
C THR A 276 16.20 17.01 12.67
N HIS A 277 15.90 15.77 13.07
CA HIS A 277 16.88 14.92 13.77
C HIS A 277 17.97 14.35 12.86
N SER A 278 17.76 14.34 11.54
CA SER A 278 18.77 13.91 10.56
C SER A 278 19.63 15.08 10.05
N SER A 279 19.29 16.32 10.41
CA SER A 279 20.05 17.53 10.06
C SER A 279 20.73 18.21 11.25
N THR A 280 20.74 17.58 12.44
CA THR A 280 21.50 18.03 13.62
C THR A 280 22.65 17.07 13.92
N SER A 281 23.53 16.89 12.94
CA SER A 281 24.89 16.37 13.16
C SER A 281 25.82 17.02 12.16
N ASP A 282 25.91 18.34 12.23
CA ASP A 282 27.06 19.14 11.78
C ASP A 282 26.76 20.61 12.06
N GLN A 283 26.99 21.07 13.28
CA GLN A 283 27.62 22.36 13.57
C GLN A 283 27.84 22.52 15.09
N GLN A 284 29.04 22.19 15.56
CA GLN A 284 29.64 22.83 16.74
C GLN A 284 31.10 23.10 16.42
N HIS A 285 31.45 24.36 16.08
CA HIS A 285 32.57 25.07 16.69
C HIS A 285 32.60 26.57 16.32
N SER A 286 32.85 27.42 17.34
CA SER A 286 33.40 28.82 17.34
C SER A 286 32.57 29.94 16.64
N ASP A 287 32.30 31.13 17.19
CA ASP A 287 33.01 31.95 18.18
C ASP A 287 32.10 32.90 18.99
N ASP A 288 32.72 33.37 20.07
CA ASP A 288 32.43 34.35 21.11
C ASP A 288 32.09 35.79 20.65
N GLU A 289 31.13 36.44 21.33
CA GLU A 289 31.17 37.82 21.90
C GLU A 289 29.73 38.36 22.15
N GLY A 290 29.45 38.81 23.38
CA GLY A 290 28.30 39.68 23.72
C GLY A 290 28.66 41.18 23.59
N PRO A 291 27.91 42.16 24.17
CA PRO A 291 26.59 42.10 24.84
C PRO A 291 25.63 43.28 24.47
N CYS A 292 24.46 43.29 25.14
CA CYS A 292 23.58 44.44 25.47
C CYS A 292 22.71 45.15 24.39
N GLY A 293 21.46 45.42 24.78
CA GLY A 293 20.56 46.37 24.13
C GLY A 293 19.13 46.27 24.66
N GLU A 294 18.83 47.05 25.70
CA GLU A 294 17.48 47.36 26.19
C GLU A 294 16.66 48.14 25.15
N ASP A 295 15.36 47.81 25.07
CA ASP A 295 14.13 48.64 24.91
C ASP A 295 13.07 47.97 24.03
#